data_AF-A0A6J6H4Z0-F1
#
_entry.id   AF-A0A6J6H4Z0-F1
#
_cell.length_a   1.000
_cell.length_b   1.000
_cell.length_c   1.000
_cell.angle_alpha   90.00
_cell.angle_beta   90.00
_cell.angle_gamma   90.00
#
_symmetry.space_group_name_H-M   'P 1'
#
loop_
_entity.id
_entity.type
_entity.pdbx_description
1 polymer ?
#
loop_
_entity_poly.entity_id
_entity_poly.type
_entity_poly.pdbx_seq_one_letter_code
_entity_poly.pdbx_strand_id
1 'polypeptide(L)' 'MKNFQFIRAGLLFAISPIALAFVTSLFQGGSMWNEGSGTGGYIWLMFLTLPVGFLLVVIGLVMMAARKLEK' A
#
# COMPACT_ATOMS: atom_id res chain seq x y z
N MET A 1 -11.66 -13.89 11.53
CA MET A 1 -10.79 -12.73 11.84
C MET A 1 -9.54 -12.65 10.96
N LYS A 2 -8.87 -13.76 10.60
CA LYS A 2 -7.63 -13.74 9.77
C LYS A 2 -7.78 -13.09 8.38
N ASN A 3 -8.91 -13.28 7.68
CA ASN A 3 -9.12 -12.71 6.33
C ASN A 3 -9.09 -11.17 6.31
N PHE A 4 -9.49 -10.55 7.42
CA PHE A 4 -9.46 -9.10 7.58
C PHE A 4 -8.03 -8.55 7.72
N GLN A 5 -7.08 -9.39 8.13
CA GLN A 5 -5.67 -9.02 8.24
C GLN A 5 -5.04 -8.83 6.85
N PHE A 6 -5.41 -9.64 5.85
CA PHE A 6 -4.91 -9.50 4.48
C PHE A 6 -5.39 -8.22 3.80
N ILE A 7 -6.67 -7.86 3.99
CA ILE A 7 -7.23 -6.62 3.46
C ILE A 7 -6.49 -5.41 4.07
N ARG A 8 -6.34 -5.38 5.40
CA ARG A 8 -5.63 -4.29 6.09
C ARG A 8 -4.16 -4.21 5.69
N ALA A 9 -3.46 -5.35 5.64
CA ALA A 9 -2.06 -5.41 5.24
C ALA A 9 -1.88 -4.93 3.79
N GLY A 10 -2.74 -5.36 2.86
CA GLY A 10 -2.70 -4.93 1.47
C GLY A 10 -2.90 -3.42 1.31
N LEU A 11 -3.87 -2.83 2.01
CA LEU A 11 -4.11 -1.38 1.98
C LEU A 11 -2.94 -0.59 2.56
N LEU A 12 -2.41 -1.00 3.72
CA LEU A 12 -1.27 -0.33 4.34
C LEU A 12 -0.01 -0.42 3.47
N PHE A 13 0.25 -1.58 2.88
CA PHE A 13 1.38 -1.77 1.98
C PHE A 13 1.25 -0.91 0.72
N ALA A 14 0.07 -0.88 0.09
CA ALA A 14 -0.20 -0.07 -1.09
C ALA A 14 0.05 1.42 -0.86
N ILE A 15 -0.38 1.97 0.28
CA ILE A 15 -0.28 3.39 0.62
C ILE A 15 1.11 3.76 1.18
N SER A 16 1.87 2.78 1.69
CA SER A 16 3.14 3.02 2.38
C SER A 16 4.15 3.90 1.63
N PRO A 17 4.33 3.82 0.29
CA PRO A 17 5.30 4.68 -0.37
C PRO A 17 4.92 6.16 -0.40
N ILE A 18 3.62 6.48 -0.51
CA ILE A 18 3.14 7.87 -0.40
C ILE A 18 3.40 8.40 1.00
N ALA A 19 3.07 7.61 2.03
CA ALA A 19 3.33 8.00 3.41
C ALA A 19 4.83 8.24 3.65
N LEU A 20 5.68 7.38 3.10
CA LEU A 20 7.14 7.52 3.21
C LEU A 20 7.65 8.77 2.47
N ALA A 21 7.20 9.01 1.24
CA ALA A 21 7.56 10.20 0.46
C ALA A 21 7.14 11.49 1.19
N PHE A 22 5.93 11.52 1.76
CA PHE A 22 5.45 12.64 2.55
C PHE A 22 6.31 12.87 3.79
N VAL A 23 6.49 11.86 4.64
CA VAL A 23 7.25 12.00 5.90
C VAL A 23 8.68 12.44 5.61
N THR A 24 9.35 11.84 4.64
CA THR A 24 10.73 12.21 4.30
C THR A 24 10.84 13.62 3.72
N SER A 25 9.84 14.08 2.97
CA SER A 25 9.80 15.46 2.45
C SER A 25 9.73 16.52 3.57
N LEU A 26 9.08 16.21 4.70
CA LEU A 26 9.00 17.10 5.86
C LEU A 26 10.39 17.37 6.48
N PHE A 27 11.28 16.37 6.46
CA PHE A 27 12.62 16.49 7.01
C PHE A 27 13.64 17.07 6.02
N GLN A 28 13.45 16.86 4.72
CA GLN A 28 14.37 17.33 3.68
C GLN A 28 14.02 18.73 3.13
N GLY A 29 12.89 19.32 3.55
CA GLY A 29 12.51 20.69 3.18
C GLY A 29 12.11 20.85 1.71
N GLY A 30 11.62 19.77 1.08
CA GLY A 30 11.28 19.72 -0.35
C GLY A 30 9.86 19.25 -0.60
N SER A 31 9.48 19.16 -1.87
CA SER A 31 8.20 18.59 -2.29
C SER A 31 8.32 17.07 -2.47
N MET A 32 7.40 16.29 -1.87
CA MET A 32 7.31 14.86 -2.15
C MET A 32 7.03 14.53 -3.62
N TRP A 33 6.58 15.51 -4.39
CA TRP A 33 6.30 15.39 -5.83
C TRP A 33 7.52 15.73 -6.69
N ASN A 34 8.63 16.17 -6.10
CA ASN A 34 9.87 16.40 -6.84
C ASN A 34 10.59 15.06 -7.03
N GLU A 35 10.35 14.41 -8.16
CA GLU A 35 10.93 13.11 -8.50
C GLU A 35 12.45 13.14 -8.71
N GLY A 36 13.03 14.32 -8.97
CA GLY A 36 14.48 14.51 -9.03
C GLY A 36 15.13 14.62 -7.65
N SER A 37 14.33 14.66 -6.58
CA SER A 37 14.79 14.62 -5.20
C SER A 37 14.71 13.20 -4.63
N GLY A 38 15.57 12.90 -3.64
CA GLY A 38 15.59 11.58 -2.99
C GLY A 38 14.26 11.18 -2.33
N THR A 39 13.39 12.13 -1.96
CA THR A 39 12.09 11.85 -1.33
C THR A 39 11.00 11.50 -2.34
N GLY A 40 10.94 12.20 -3.48
CA GLY A 40 9.98 11.90 -4.54
C GLY A 40 10.23 10.54 -5.21
N GLY A 41 11.48 10.05 -5.17
CA GLY A 41 11.84 8.71 -5.61
C GLY A 41 11.03 7.59 -4.95
N TYR A 42 10.55 7.76 -3.71
CA TYR A 42 9.73 6.74 -3.04
C TYR A 42 8.37 6.52 -3.72
N ILE A 43 7.82 7.51 -4.43
CA ILE A 43 6.54 7.36 -5.16
C ILE A 43 6.65 6.29 -6.23
N TRP A 44 7.83 6.09 -6.83
CA TRP A 44 8.05 5.04 -7.83
C TRP A 44 7.85 3.63 -7.28
N LEU A 45 8.02 3.41 -5.97
CA LEU A 45 7.74 2.11 -5.36
C LEU A 45 6.26 1.72 -5.50
N MET A 46 5.36 2.68 -5.75
CA MET A 46 3.94 2.41 -6.00
C MET A 46 3.70 1.52 -7.22
N PHE A 47 4.60 1.51 -8.21
CA PHE A 47 4.51 0.57 -9.33
C PHE A 47 4.52 -0.89 -8.88
N LEU A 48 5.16 -1.18 -7.74
CA LEU A 48 5.18 -2.51 -7.13
C LEU A 48 4.15 -2.64 -6.01
N THR A 49 4.06 -1.65 -5.10
CA THR A 49 3.21 -1.79 -3.92
C THR A 49 1.73 -1.74 -4.24
N LEU A 50 1.30 -1.01 -5.28
CA LEU A 50 -0.11 -0.99 -5.69
C LEU A 50 -0.58 -2.36 -6.21
N PRO A 51 0.09 -3.00 -7.20
CA PRO A 51 -0.32 -4.33 -7.64
C PRO A 51 -0.29 -5.38 -6.54
N VAL A 52 0.77 -5.40 -5.72
CA VAL A 52 0.93 -6.38 -4.64
C VAL A 52 -0.11 -6.14 -3.53
N GLY A 53 -0.31 -4.88 -3.13
CA GLY A 53 -1.32 -4.53 -2.13
C GLY A 53 -2.73 -4.85 -2.60
N PHE A 54 -3.03 -4.60 -3.88
CA PHE A 54 -4.30 -4.99 -4.50
C PHE A 54 -4.50 -6.52 -4.46
N LEU A 55 -3.48 -7.30 -4.82
CA LEU A 55 -3.55 -8.76 -4.77
C LEU A 55 -3.87 -9.27 -3.36
N LEU A 56 -3.25 -8.70 -2.32
CA LEU A 56 -3.53 -9.06 -0.93
C LEU A 56 -4.98 -8.74 -0.52
N VAL A 57 -5.52 -7.61 -0.98
CA VAL A 57 -6.93 -7.27 -0.76
C VAL A 57 -7.85 -8.27 -1.45
N VAL A 58 -7.60 -8.60 -2.72
CA VAL A 58 -8.39 -9.58 -3.47
C VAL A 58 -8.37 -10.95 -2.78
N ILE A 59 -7.20 -11.43 -2.35
CA ILE A 59 -7.10 -12.70 -1.59
C ILE A 59 -7.94 -12.65 -0.31
N GLY A 60 -7.86 -11.54 0.44
CA GLY A 60 -8.65 -11.34 1.65
C GLY A 60 -10.16 -11.38 1.39
N LEU A 61 -10.62 -10.75 0.30
CA LEU A 61 -12.02 -10.74 -0.12
C LEU A 61 -12.50 -12.13 -0.58
N VAL A 62 -11.72 -12.82 -1.42
CA VAL A 62 -12.04 -14.18 -1.88
C VAL A 62 -12.18 -15.15 -0.71
N MET A 63 -11.25 -15.12 0.24
CA MET A 63 -11.36 -15.97 1.45
C MET A 63 -12.58 -15.62 2.31
N MET A 64 -12.98 -14.34 2.35
CA MET A 64 -14.19 -13.92 3.07
C MET A 64 -15.45 -14.44 2.37
N ALA A 65 -15.52 -14.34 1.05
CA ALA A 65 -16.62 -14.86 0.24
C ALA A 65 -16.74 -16.38 0.34
N ALA A 66 -15.63 -17.11 0.18
CA ALA A 66 -15.59 -18.58 0.28
C ALA A 66 -16.17 -19.07 1.63
N ARG A 67 -15.72 -18.49 2.75
CA ARG A 67 -16.26 -18.83 4.08
C ARG A 67 -17.73 -18.50 4.28
N LYS A 68 -18.26 -17.53 3.55
CA LYS A 68 -19.68 -17.17 3.61
C LYS A 68 -20.54 -18.18 2.84
N LEU A 69 -19.99 -18.80 1.79
CA LEU A 69 -20.67 -19.82 0.98
C LEU A 69 -20.62 -21.22 1.63
N GLU A 70 -19.61 -21.50 2.47
CA GLU A 70 -19.51 -22.73 3.26
C GLU A 70 -20.45 -22.75 4.50
N LYS A 71 -21.11 -21.63 4.81
CA LYS A 71 -22.01 -21.46 5.96
C LYS A 71 -23.45 -21.42 5.51
#